data_AF-A0A1V2YKI1-F1
#
_entry.id   AF-A0A1V2YKI1-F1
#
_cell.length_a   1.000
_cell.length_b   1.000
_cell.length_c   1.000
_cell.angle_alpha   90.00
_cell.angle_beta   90.00
_cell.angle_gamma   90.00
#
_symmetry.space_group_name_H-M   'P 1'
#
loop_
_entity.id
_entity.type
_entity.pdbx_description
1 polymer ?
#
loop_
_entity_poly.entity_id
_entity_poly.type
_entity_poly.pdbx_seq_one_letter_code
_entity_poly.pdbx_strand_id
1 'polypeptide(L)'
;MHKEHTLVTSIGMLDKSILGFVLGTLNIITGYNGSGKSTLINQMCIAEPLSQGYKVFCFSGELPPHIFKYWLYQTLANNNDFEYNICSDIASRSYKDNYYIIKSSSDSNITSCINNNLYLYDDADYSGQAILAKMELLAKRKGVKCFVIDNLMKIELDTRQHEFTAHKVWINKVNYPHL
;
A
#
# COMPACT_ATOMS: atom_id res chain seq x y z
N MET A 1 -3.70 -29.96 11.09
CA MET A 1 -2.99 -28.97 10.25
C MET A 1 -3.86 -27.72 10.19
N HIS A 2 -3.46 -26.65 10.87
CA HIS A 2 -4.07 -25.34 10.62
C HIS A 2 -3.70 -24.95 9.19
N LYS A 3 -4.68 -24.73 8.31
CA LYS A 3 -4.43 -24.06 7.04
C LYS A 3 -4.10 -22.62 7.41
N GLU A 4 -2.82 -22.27 7.45
CA GLU A 4 -2.43 -20.88 7.49
C GLU A 4 -2.98 -20.22 6.23
N HIS A 5 -3.69 -19.12 6.40
CA HIS A 5 -4.18 -18.34 5.27
C HIS A 5 -2.99 -17.63 4.64
N THR A 6 -2.84 -17.76 3.33
CA THR A 6 -1.76 -17.12 2.58
C THR A 6 -2.35 -16.13 1.58
N LEU A 7 -1.70 -14.99 1.46
CA LEU A 7 -2.04 -13.93 0.52
C LEU A 7 -1.18 -14.12 -0.74
N VAL A 8 -1.81 -14.46 -1.85
CA VAL A 8 -1.13 -14.65 -3.15
C VAL A 8 -0.65 -13.30 -3.67
N THR A 9 0.54 -13.21 -4.27
CA THR A 9 1.12 -11.93 -4.74
C THR A 9 0.76 -11.60 -6.20
N SER A 10 0.04 -12.50 -6.88
CA SER A 10 -0.23 -12.53 -8.32
C SER A 10 1.01 -12.51 -9.22
N ILE A 11 2.18 -12.83 -8.65
CA ILE A 11 3.45 -12.98 -9.37
C ILE A 11 3.83 -14.44 -9.27
N GLY A 12 3.47 -15.24 -10.27
CA GLY A 12 3.56 -16.70 -10.19
C GLY A 12 4.96 -17.25 -9.88
N MET A 13 6.04 -16.54 -10.24
CA MET A 13 7.40 -16.92 -9.84
C MET A 13 7.68 -16.66 -8.35
N LEU A 14 7.17 -15.56 -7.81
CA LEU A 14 7.28 -15.21 -6.40
C LEU A 14 6.44 -16.17 -5.56
N ASP A 15 5.17 -16.37 -5.92
CA ASP A 15 4.27 -17.30 -5.22
C ASP A 15 4.81 -18.73 -5.22
N LYS A 16 5.45 -19.21 -6.29
CA LYS A 16 6.10 -20.53 -6.28
C LYS A 16 7.28 -20.60 -5.31
N SER A 17 7.96 -19.48 -5.08
CA SER A 17 9.18 -19.42 -4.28
C SER A 17 8.90 -19.23 -2.79
N ILE A 18 7.92 -18.37 -2.45
CA ILE A 18 7.58 -18.01 -1.07
C ILE A 18 6.21 -18.55 -0.61
N LEU A 19 5.46 -19.20 -1.49
CA LEU A 19 4.09 -19.70 -1.28
C LEU A 19 3.03 -18.60 -1.06
N GLY A 20 3.40 -17.34 -1.31
CA GLY A 20 2.65 -16.13 -1.00
C GLY A 20 3.00 -15.57 0.39
N PHE A 21 2.36 -14.48 0.81
CA PHE A 21 2.57 -13.90 2.13
C PHE A 21 1.68 -14.58 3.18
N VAL A 22 2.29 -15.42 4.02
CA VAL A 22 1.60 -16.10 5.12
C VAL A 22 1.09 -15.07 6.13
N LEU A 23 -0.20 -15.12 6.49
CA LEU A 23 -0.76 -14.17 7.47
C LEU A 23 -0.06 -14.30 8.83
N GLY A 24 0.21 -13.16 9.47
CA GLY A 24 0.95 -13.12 10.74
C GLY A 24 2.47 -13.09 10.57
N THR A 25 2.98 -13.07 9.33
CA THR A 25 4.41 -12.87 9.06
C THR A 25 4.75 -11.41 8.79
N LEU A 26 5.97 -11.02 9.14
CA LEU A 26 6.57 -9.77 8.72
C LEU A 26 7.37 -9.98 7.42
N ASN A 27 7.04 -9.19 6.40
CA ASN A 27 7.73 -9.18 5.12
C ASN A 27 8.42 -7.83 4.93
N ILE A 28 9.73 -7.84 4.64
CA ILE A 28 10.54 -6.64 4.43
C ILE A 28 10.95 -6.60 2.96
N ILE A 29 10.59 -5.51 2.27
CA ILE A 29 10.87 -5.30 0.85
C ILE A 29 11.85 -4.14 0.72
N THR A 30 13.02 -4.42 0.17
CA THR A 30 14.10 -3.44 0.01
C THR A 30 14.58 -3.38 -1.44
N GLY A 31 15.12 -2.24 -1.84
CA GLY A 31 15.74 -2.05 -3.16
C GLY A 31 16.15 -0.60 -3.38
N TYR A 32 16.81 -0.34 -4.50
CA TYR A 32 17.33 0.99 -4.83
C TYR A 32 16.21 2.03 -5.07
N ASN A 33 16.53 3.32 -4.90
CA ASN A 33 15.60 4.39 -5.22
C ASN A 33 15.27 4.39 -6.72
N GLY A 34 14.01 4.68 -7.06
CA GLY A 34 13.54 4.63 -8.45
C GLY A 34 13.35 3.22 -9.05
N SER A 35 13.61 2.14 -8.30
CA SER A 35 13.49 0.77 -8.83
C SER A 35 12.05 0.23 -8.94
N GLY A 36 11.03 1.08 -8.79
CA GLY A 36 9.62 0.67 -8.85
C GLY A 36 9.08 -0.04 -7.60
N LYS A 37 9.72 0.11 -6.43
CA LYS A 37 9.32 -0.57 -5.17
C LYS A 37 7.87 -0.30 -4.77
N SER A 38 7.49 0.98 -4.70
CA SER A 38 6.14 1.38 -4.29
C SER A 38 5.09 0.89 -5.29
N THR A 39 5.41 0.86 -6.59
CA THR A 39 4.54 0.24 -7.62
C THR A 39 4.35 -1.24 -7.35
N LEU A 40 5.44 -1.97 -7.08
CA LEU A 40 5.39 -3.40 -6.77
C LEU A 40 4.59 -3.67 -5.48
N ILE A 41 4.82 -2.88 -4.42
CA ILE A 41 4.07 -2.95 -3.15
C ILE A 41 2.59 -2.67 -3.37
N ASN A 42 2.24 -1.64 -4.14
CA ASN A 42 0.85 -1.31 -4.45
C ASN A 42 0.16 -2.48 -5.17
N GLN A 43 0.85 -3.16 -6.09
CA GLN A 43 0.30 -4.31 -6.78
C GLN A 43 0.13 -5.51 -5.84
N MET A 44 1.21 -5.98 -5.22
CA MET A 44 1.20 -7.27 -4.51
C MET A 44 0.70 -7.19 -3.06
N CYS A 45 0.81 -6.03 -2.41
CA CYS A 45 0.47 -5.84 -1.00
C CYS A 45 -0.76 -4.95 -0.80
N ILE A 46 -1.37 -4.40 -1.85
CA ILE A 46 -2.60 -3.61 -1.72
C ILE A 46 -3.67 -4.08 -2.69
N ALA A 47 -3.40 -3.99 -4.00
CA ALA A 47 -4.37 -4.36 -5.02
C ALA A 47 -4.79 -5.84 -4.94
N GLU A 48 -3.80 -6.72 -4.83
CA GLU A 48 -4.02 -8.15 -4.78
C GLU A 48 -4.71 -8.62 -3.48
N PRO A 49 -4.37 -8.14 -2.27
CA PRO A 49 -5.18 -8.36 -1.07
C PRO A 49 -6.64 -7.91 -1.22
N LEU A 50 -6.88 -6.73 -1.80
CA LEU A 50 -8.22 -6.19 -2.00
C LEU A 50 -9.03 -7.08 -2.94
N SER A 51 -8.41 -7.57 -4.04
CA SER A 51 -9.07 -8.48 -4.99
C SER A 51 -9.44 -9.83 -4.35
N GLN A 52 -8.65 -10.30 -3.39
CA GLN A 52 -8.91 -11.50 -2.59
C GLN A 52 -9.91 -11.26 -1.44
N GLY A 53 -10.46 -10.04 -1.30
CA GLY A 53 -11.44 -9.68 -0.28
C GLY A 53 -10.86 -9.37 1.10
N TYR A 54 -9.54 -9.17 1.20
CA TYR A 54 -8.92 -8.69 2.42
C TYR A 54 -9.06 -7.18 2.55
N LYS A 55 -9.13 -6.72 3.80
CA LYS A 55 -9.00 -5.30 4.12
C LYS A 55 -7.54 -4.96 4.37
N VAL A 56 -7.11 -3.80 3.87
CA VAL A 56 -5.73 -3.34 3.86
C VAL A 56 -5.62 -2.03 4.60
N PHE A 57 -4.62 -1.91 5.46
CA PHE A 57 -4.14 -0.65 5.99
C PHE A 57 -2.86 -0.25 5.25
N CYS A 58 -2.71 1.03 4.92
CA CYS A 58 -1.50 1.56 4.31
C CYS A 58 -1.09 2.88 4.96
N PHE A 59 0.13 2.93 5.49
CA PHE A 59 0.83 4.16 5.79
C PHE A 59 1.74 4.50 4.61
N SER A 60 1.45 5.61 3.93
CA SER A 60 2.25 6.15 2.82
C SER A 60 2.93 7.44 3.25
N GLY A 61 4.05 7.35 3.98
CA GLY A 61 4.73 8.52 4.55
C GLY A 61 5.41 9.44 3.52
N GLU A 62 5.49 9.02 2.25
CA GLU A 62 6.13 9.78 1.16
C GLU A 62 5.16 10.61 0.33
N LEU A 63 3.88 10.24 0.28
CA LEU A 63 2.91 10.83 -0.65
C LEU A 63 1.66 11.31 0.08
N PRO A 64 1.12 12.49 -0.28
CA PRO A 64 -0.21 12.90 0.14
C PRO A 64 -1.28 11.85 -0.24
N PRO A 65 -2.33 11.64 0.58
CA PRO A 65 -3.33 10.59 0.33
C PRO A 65 -4.00 10.66 -1.05
N HIS A 66 -4.21 11.85 -1.61
CA HIS A 66 -4.82 12.01 -2.93
C HIS A 66 -3.90 11.52 -4.06
N ILE A 67 -2.58 11.77 -3.97
CA ILE A 67 -1.59 11.29 -4.94
C ILE A 67 -1.45 9.77 -4.83
N PHE A 68 -1.40 9.27 -3.60
CA PHE A 68 -1.36 7.83 -3.34
C PHE A 68 -2.56 7.11 -3.96
N LYS A 69 -3.79 7.61 -3.72
CA LYS A 69 -5.00 7.06 -4.34
C LYS A 69 -4.92 7.07 -5.86
N TYR A 70 -4.50 8.17 -6.46
CA TYR A 70 -4.34 8.25 -7.91
C TYR A 70 -3.40 7.16 -8.44
N TRP A 71 -2.22 6.96 -7.85
CA TRP A 71 -1.28 5.90 -8.27
C TRP A 71 -1.79 4.48 -8.01
N LEU A 72 -2.51 4.28 -6.90
CA LEU A 72 -3.13 3.00 -6.63
C LEU A 72 -4.24 2.68 -7.64
N TYR A 73 -5.05 3.67 -8.03
CA TYR A 73 -6.09 3.51 -9.05
C TYR A 73 -5.47 3.11 -10.39
N GLN A 74 -4.33 3.70 -10.77
CA GLN A 74 -3.58 3.32 -11.97
C GLN A 74 -3.09 1.86 -11.90
N THR A 75 -2.77 1.36 -10.71
CA THR A 75 -2.32 -0.03 -10.48
C THR A 75 -3.49 -1.01 -10.49
N LEU A 76 -4.67 -0.58 -10.06
CA LEU A 76 -5.90 -1.38 -10.00
C LEU A 76 -6.67 -1.43 -11.32
N ALA A 77 -6.50 -0.42 -12.17
CA ALA A 77 -7.16 -0.31 -13.45
C ALA A 77 -6.63 -1.36 -14.44
N ASN A 78 -7.54 -2.04 -15.13
CA ASN A 78 -7.20 -2.89 -16.28
C ASN A 78 -6.96 -2.03 -17.52
N ASN A 79 -6.35 -2.60 -18.56
CA ASN A 79 -6.13 -1.90 -19.84
C ASN A 79 -7.42 -1.28 -20.44
N ASN A 80 -8.57 -1.92 -20.19
CA ASN A 80 -9.87 -1.44 -20.68
C ASN A 80 -10.45 -0.28 -19.85
N ASP A 81 -9.89 -0.03 -18.66
CA ASP A 81 -10.31 1.04 -17.74
C ASP A 81 -9.68 2.39 -18.10
N PHE A 82 -8.73 2.40 -19.01
CA PHE A 82 -8.11 3.63 -19.52
C PHE A 82 -8.86 4.18 -20.74
N GLU A 83 -9.01 5.50 -20.79
CA GLU A 83 -9.37 6.25 -21.98
C GLU A 83 -8.24 7.19 -22.38
N TYR A 84 -8.20 7.47 -23.68
CA TYR A 84 -7.22 8.35 -24.27
C TYR A 84 -7.67 9.79 -24.07
N ASN A 85 -6.87 10.59 -23.35
CA ASN A 85 -7.13 12.01 -23.22
C ASN A 85 -6.08 12.82 -24.00
N ILE A 86 -6.54 13.92 -24.60
CA ILE A 86 -5.70 14.88 -25.30
C ILE A 86 -5.76 16.16 -24.49
N CYS A 87 -4.66 16.52 -23.82
CA CYS A 87 -4.51 17.88 -23.34
C CYS A 87 -4.40 18.82 -24.55
N SER A 88 -5.47 19.55 -24.85
CA SER A 88 -5.36 20.75 -25.67
C SER A 88 -4.97 21.90 -24.76
N ASP A 89 -3.68 22.07 -24.50
CA ASP A 89 -3.21 23.34 -23.97
C ASP A 89 -3.41 24.41 -25.05
N ILE A 90 -4.44 25.24 -24.88
CA ILE A 90 -4.76 26.34 -25.83
C ILE A 90 -3.65 27.41 -25.79
N ALA A 91 -2.83 27.44 -24.74
CA ALA A 91 -1.81 28.48 -24.51
C ALA A 91 -0.42 28.14 -25.06
N SER A 92 0.01 26.88 -25.03
CA SER A 92 1.36 26.47 -25.47
C SER A 92 1.25 25.54 -26.67
N ARG A 93 1.56 26.07 -27.87
CA ARG A 93 1.76 25.28 -29.11
C ARG A 93 3.01 24.38 -29.02
N SER A 94 3.17 23.63 -27.94
CA SER A 94 4.36 22.81 -27.71
C SER A 94 3.99 21.59 -26.87
N TYR A 95 4.23 20.43 -27.48
CA TYR A 95 4.12 19.06 -26.98
C TYR A 95 2.71 18.56 -26.58
N LYS A 96 2.12 17.77 -27.49
CA LYS A 96 0.96 16.91 -27.20
C LYS A 96 1.47 15.67 -26.46
N ASP A 97 1.60 15.74 -25.14
CA ASP A 97 1.72 14.52 -24.36
C ASP A 97 0.34 13.86 -24.29
N ASN A 98 0.21 12.75 -25.01
CA ASN A 98 -0.94 11.88 -24.89
C ASN A 98 -0.79 11.10 -23.59
N TYR A 99 -1.79 11.14 -22.72
CA TYR A 99 -1.79 10.38 -21.47
C TYR A 99 -3.08 9.61 -21.30
N TYR A 100 -2.96 8.46 -20.65
CA TYR A 100 -4.09 7.62 -20.29
C TYR A 100 -4.68 8.12 -18.98
N ILE A 101 -6.00 8.34 -18.97
CA ILE A 101 -6.75 8.57 -17.74
C ILE A 101 -7.70 7.42 -17.50
N ILE A 102 -8.08 7.20 -16.25
CA ILE A 102 -9.08 6.19 -15.91
C ILE A 102 -10.45 6.75 -16.30
N LYS A 103 -11.24 5.95 -17.02
CA LYS A 103 -12.62 6.26 -17.37
C LYS A 103 -13.43 6.53 -16.12
N SER A 104 -14.29 7.55 -16.15
CA SER A 104 -15.20 7.87 -15.04
C SER A 104 -16.09 6.69 -14.62
N SER A 105 -16.46 5.81 -15.56
CA SER A 105 -17.20 4.58 -15.26
C SER A 105 -16.37 3.55 -14.48
N SER A 106 -15.10 3.37 -14.83
CA SER A 106 -14.16 2.47 -14.13
C SER A 106 -13.75 3.00 -12.76
N ASP A 107 -13.71 4.33 -12.61
CA ASP A 107 -13.47 5.03 -11.34
C ASP A 107 -14.49 4.61 -10.25
N SER A 108 -15.75 4.42 -10.63
CA SER A 108 -16.81 4.01 -9.68
C SER A 108 -16.64 2.57 -9.15
N ASN A 109 -16.19 1.64 -10.00
CA ASN A 109 -15.94 0.24 -9.62
C ASN A 109 -14.70 0.11 -8.74
N ILE A 110 -13.61 0.77 -9.12
CA ILE A 110 -12.37 0.85 -8.34
C ILE A 110 -12.67 1.49 -6.98
N THR A 111 -13.41 2.60 -6.98
CA THR A 111 -13.84 3.26 -5.75
C THR A 111 -14.66 2.33 -4.87
N SER A 112 -15.64 1.58 -5.41
CA SER A 112 -16.42 0.62 -4.62
C SER A 112 -15.56 -0.48 -3.98
N CYS A 113 -14.58 -1.02 -4.73
CA CYS A 113 -13.64 -2.03 -4.25
C CYS A 113 -12.76 -1.50 -3.10
N ILE A 114 -12.28 -0.26 -3.22
CA ILE A 114 -11.43 0.41 -2.24
C ILE A 114 -12.24 0.87 -1.03
N ASN A 115 -13.47 1.33 -1.25
CA ASN A 115 -14.30 1.94 -0.23
C ASN A 115 -14.66 0.90 0.85
N ASN A 116 -14.40 1.25 2.11
CA ASN A 116 -14.47 0.37 3.29
C ASN A 116 -13.44 -0.77 3.40
N ASN A 117 -12.61 -1.00 2.38
CA ASN A 117 -11.60 -2.07 2.38
C ASN A 117 -10.16 -1.55 2.47
N LEU A 118 -9.87 -0.35 1.98
CA LEU A 118 -8.57 0.31 2.12
C LEU A 118 -8.64 1.43 3.18
N TYR A 119 -7.73 1.35 4.16
CA TYR A 119 -7.57 2.33 5.24
C TYR A 119 -6.22 3.01 5.06
N LEU A 120 -6.23 4.23 4.53
CA LEU A 120 -5.03 5.05 4.44
C LEU A 120 -4.79 5.77 5.76
N TYR A 121 -3.54 5.79 6.22
CA TYR A 121 -3.12 6.63 7.32
C TYR A 121 -2.95 8.06 6.83
N ASP A 122 -3.75 8.98 7.37
CA ASP A 122 -3.78 10.40 7.03
C ASP A 122 -3.65 11.30 8.27
N ASP A 123 -3.37 10.71 9.44
CA ASP A 123 -3.14 11.46 10.68
C ASP A 123 -1.80 12.22 10.60
N ALA A 124 -1.73 13.42 11.17
CA ALA A 124 -0.51 14.24 11.15
C ALA A 124 0.60 13.71 12.09
N ASP A 125 0.27 12.81 13.01
CA ASP A 125 1.21 12.19 13.94
C ASP A 125 1.86 10.98 13.29
N TYR A 126 3.14 11.09 12.94
CA TYR A 126 3.90 10.02 12.27
C TYR A 126 4.66 9.14 13.27
N SER A 127 4.36 9.27 14.58
CA SER A 127 5.00 8.46 15.60
C SER A 127 4.70 6.98 15.44
N GLY A 128 5.71 6.16 15.69
CA GLY A 128 5.55 4.71 15.68
C GLY A 128 4.49 4.21 16.67
N GLN A 129 4.24 4.93 17.78
CA GLN A 129 3.15 4.58 18.69
C GLN A 129 1.77 4.84 18.07
N ALA A 130 1.56 6.00 17.45
CA ALA A 130 0.28 6.35 16.83
C ALA A 130 -0.07 5.41 15.67
N ILE A 131 0.90 5.13 14.80
CA ILE A 131 0.74 4.19 13.68
C ILE A 131 0.39 2.79 14.20
N LEU A 132 1.13 2.27 15.18
CA LEU A 132 0.86 0.95 15.76
C LEU A 132 -0.53 0.88 16.43
N ALA A 133 -0.91 1.91 17.19
CA ALA A 133 -2.22 1.97 17.82
C ALA A 133 -3.37 1.96 16.79
N LYS A 134 -3.19 2.67 15.66
CA LYS A 134 -4.14 2.67 14.55
C LYS A 134 -4.23 1.29 13.89
N MET A 135 -3.09 0.64 13.66
CA MET A 135 -3.03 -0.73 13.11
C MET A 135 -3.79 -1.71 14.00
N GLU A 136 -3.54 -1.70 15.32
CA GLU A 136 -4.26 -2.56 16.27
C GLU A 136 -5.76 -2.30 16.30
N LEU A 137 -6.16 -1.03 16.29
CA LEU A 137 -7.56 -0.64 16.27
C LEU A 137 -8.28 -1.22 15.04
N LEU A 138 -7.65 -1.11 13.87
CA LEU A 138 -8.19 -1.61 12.61
C LEU A 138 -8.20 -3.14 12.53
N ALA A 139 -7.17 -3.80 13.06
CA ALA A 139 -7.16 -5.25 13.24
C ALA A 139 -8.37 -5.71 14.06
N LYS A 140 -8.54 -5.13 15.26
CA LYS A 140 -9.57 -5.53 16.24
C LYS A 140 -10.99 -5.16 15.81
N ARG A 141 -11.21 -3.95 15.30
CA ARG A 141 -12.56 -3.43 15.04
C ARG A 141 -13.05 -3.56 13.60
N LYS A 142 -12.13 -3.63 12.63
CA LYS A 142 -12.47 -3.65 11.21
C LYS A 142 -12.08 -4.95 10.52
N GLY A 143 -11.30 -5.81 11.17
CA GLY A 143 -10.83 -7.08 10.62
C GLY A 143 -9.79 -6.89 9.51
N VAL A 144 -8.99 -5.82 9.60
CA VAL A 144 -7.85 -5.62 8.69
C VAL A 144 -6.81 -6.71 8.94
N LYS A 145 -6.31 -7.31 7.85
CA LYS A 145 -5.35 -8.43 7.90
C LYS A 145 -4.05 -8.17 7.14
N CYS A 146 -4.04 -7.17 6.25
CA CYS A 146 -2.85 -6.75 5.52
C CYS A 146 -2.47 -5.33 5.95
N PHE A 147 -1.23 -5.15 6.40
CA PHE A 147 -0.72 -3.87 6.90
C PHE A 147 0.53 -3.51 6.10
N VAL A 148 0.48 -2.38 5.41
CA VAL A 148 1.55 -1.88 4.53
C VAL A 148 2.11 -0.59 5.11
N ILE A 149 3.44 -0.50 5.16
CA ILE A 149 4.18 0.66 5.60
C ILE A 149 5.16 1.01 4.49
N ASP A 150 4.92 2.11 3.80
CA ASP A 150 5.80 2.64 2.77
C ASP A 150 6.00 4.15 3.01
N ASN A 151 7.13 4.64 3.49
CA ASN A 151 8.41 3.99 3.70
C ASN A 151 8.68 3.89 5.21
N LEU A 152 9.35 2.81 5.64
CA LEU A 152 9.74 2.59 7.05
C LEU A 152 10.48 3.80 7.63
N MET A 153 11.32 4.47 6.83
CA MET A 153 12.11 5.64 7.23
C MET A 153 11.28 6.89 7.52
N LYS A 154 9.97 6.88 7.23
CA LYS A 154 9.06 8.00 7.53
C LYS A 154 8.40 7.90 8.89
N ILE A 155 8.64 6.83 9.63
CA ILE A 155 8.10 6.64 10.98
C ILE A 155 8.98 7.39 11.97
N GLU A 156 8.36 8.27 12.75
CA GLU A 156 9.04 8.99 13.83
C GLU A 156 9.15 8.08 15.05
N LEU A 157 10.38 7.80 15.47
CA LEU A 157 10.65 6.94 16.62
C LEU A 157 11.36 7.74 17.70
N ASP A 158 10.71 7.88 18.85
CA ASP A 158 11.28 8.57 20.00
C ASP A 158 12.45 7.79 20.58
N THR A 159 13.69 8.18 20.22
CA THR A 159 14.87 7.61 20.87
C THR A 159 16.01 8.60 21.04
N ARG A 160 16.76 8.41 22.13
CA ARG A 160 18.11 8.98 22.37
C ARG A 160 19.23 8.15 21.70
N GLN A 161 18.88 7.15 20.89
CA GLN A 161 19.77 6.16 20.28
C GLN A 161 19.87 6.37 18.76
N HIS A 162 20.74 5.60 18.10
CA HIS A 162 20.82 5.58 16.64
C HIS A 162 19.51 5.06 16.02
N GLU A 163 19.05 5.75 14.98
CA GLU A 163 17.80 5.52 14.24
C GLU A 163 17.57 4.05 13.83
N PHE A 164 18.62 3.35 13.38
CA PHE A 164 18.52 1.92 13.06
C PHE A 164 18.07 1.04 14.22
N THR A 165 18.55 1.35 15.43
CA THR A 165 18.17 0.60 16.65
C THR A 165 16.72 0.88 16.99
N ALA A 166 16.26 2.12 16.79
CA ALA A 166 14.87 2.51 16.93
C ALA A 166 13.96 1.67 16.04
N HIS A 167 14.26 1.62 14.74
CA HIS A 167 13.46 0.87 13.77
C HIS A 167 13.43 -0.62 14.10
N LYS A 168 14.56 -1.20 14.51
CA LYS A 168 14.62 -2.61 14.93
C LYS A 168 13.68 -2.89 16.12
N VAL A 169 13.72 -2.04 17.15
CA VAL A 169 12.85 -2.19 18.33
C VAL A 169 11.38 -2.07 17.94
N TRP A 170 11.05 -1.11 17.08
CA TRP A 170 9.68 -0.91 16.62
C TRP A 170 9.17 -2.08 15.77
N ILE A 171 9.96 -2.56 14.81
CA ILE A 171 9.64 -3.72 13.98
C ILE A 171 9.39 -4.97 14.84
N ASN A 172 10.20 -5.19 15.88
CA ASN A 172 10.00 -6.33 16.78
C ASN A 172 8.65 -6.27 17.51
N LYS A 173 8.18 -5.07 17.88
CA LYS A 173 6.84 -4.88 18.46
C LYS A 173 5.73 -5.17 17.45
N VAL A 174 5.94 -4.83 16.19
CA VAL A 174 4.98 -5.13 15.10
C VAL A 174 4.90 -6.65 14.84
N ASN A 175 6.03 -7.36 14.85
CA ASN A 175 6.09 -8.80 14.57
C ASN A 175 5.58 -9.66 15.74
N TYR A 176 5.74 -9.16 16.98
CA TYR A 176 5.26 -9.81 18.19
C TYR A 176 4.38 -8.83 18.97
N PRO A 177 3.18 -8.49 18.45
CA PRO A 177 2.27 -7.66 19.21
C PRO A 177 1.93 -8.43 20.48
N HIS A 178 2.24 -7.86 21.65
CA HIS A 178 1.91 -8.47 22.92
C HIS A 178 0.39 -8.70 22.98
N LEU A 179 -0.03 -9.95 22.73
CA LEU A 179 -1.35 -10.48 23.05
C LEU A 179 -1.39 -10.83 24.53
#